data_AF-A0A2D6X842-F1
#
_entry.id   AF-A0A2D6X842-F1
#
_cell.length_a   1.000
_cell.length_b   1.000
_cell.length_c   1.000
_cell.angle_alpha   90.00
_cell.angle_beta   90.00
_cell.angle_gamma   90.00
#
_symmetry.space_group_name_H-M   'P 1'
#
loop_
_entity.id
_entity.type
_entity.pdbx_description
1 polymer ?
#
loop_
_entity_poly.entity_id
_entity_poly.type
_entity_poly.pdbx_seq_one_letter_code
_entity_poly.pdbx_strand_id
1 'polypeptide(L)'
;MEKTVDTLVPGEVLLVAVKAVKGNKYQMEFAEIISNPSVASSDPLTAMFNQGDPRFSTRARRAWRSGEKSAIEQLLGIELGSIAEGQSKELNILNPKVNGKSLKIQVIETTDADDYQKDNVETTAKKAGSEGDFLFYGGKHIYSNTKIVFTEGGDAEHTFLQADPPIEEATPAPAPASAEELSA
;
A
#
# COMPACT_ATOMS: atom_id res chain seq x y z
N MET A 1 6.56 -20.77 -14.29
CA MET A 1 5.81 -19.51 -14.49
C MET A 1 6.54 -18.46 -13.68
N GLU A 2 6.97 -17.37 -14.29
CA GLU A 2 7.68 -16.29 -13.60
C GLU A 2 6.67 -15.53 -12.71
N LYS A 3 7.06 -15.24 -11.46
CA LYS A 3 6.20 -14.53 -10.51
C LYS A 3 6.31 -13.04 -10.76
N THR A 4 5.21 -12.41 -11.14
CA THR A 4 5.08 -10.95 -11.25
C THR A 4 4.21 -10.42 -10.12
N VAL A 5 4.19 -9.09 -9.96
CA VAL A 5 3.35 -8.41 -8.97
C VAL A 5 1.87 -8.78 -9.10
N ASP A 6 1.39 -9.02 -10.33
CA ASP A 6 -0.02 -9.37 -10.60
C ASP A 6 -0.36 -10.82 -10.24
N THR A 7 0.65 -11.68 -10.07
CA THR A 7 0.50 -13.11 -9.74
C THR A 7 0.92 -13.44 -8.31
N LEU A 8 1.21 -12.42 -7.52
CA LEU A 8 1.56 -12.53 -6.12
C LEU A 8 0.34 -12.96 -5.31
N VAL A 9 0.52 -13.78 -4.28
CA VAL A 9 -0.56 -14.12 -3.35
C VAL A 9 -0.30 -13.51 -1.96
N PRO A 10 -1.33 -13.32 -1.11
CA PRO A 10 -1.14 -12.84 0.26
C PRO A 10 -0.08 -13.65 1.01
N GLY A 11 0.80 -12.94 1.72
CA GLY A 11 1.90 -13.53 2.47
C GLY A 11 3.20 -13.77 1.68
N GLU A 12 3.18 -13.67 0.35
CA GLU A 12 4.39 -13.69 -0.48
C GLU A 12 4.98 -12.27 -0.64
N VAL A 13 6.31 -12.19 -0.68
CA VAL A 13 7.04 -10.95 -0.98
C VAL A 13 7.86 -11.14 -2.23
N LEU A 14 7.80 -10.19 -3.16
CA LEU A 14 8.55 -10.19 -4.40
C LEU A 14 9.57 -9.06 -4.39
N LEU A 15 10.84 -9.37 -4.62
CA LEU A 15 11.83 -8.38 -5.05
C LEU A 15 11.65 -8.19 -6.56
N VAL A 16 10.98 -7.11 -6.93
CA VAL A 16 10.53 -6.83 -8.31
C VAL A 16 11.71 -6.44 -9.17
N ALA A 17 12.38 -5.36 -8.79
CA ALA A 17 13.43 -4.76 -9.59
C ALA A 17 14.46 -4.04 -8.73
N VAL A 18 15.60 -3.76 -9.34
CA VAL A 18 16.65 -2.89 -8.81
C VAL A 18 16.96 -1.80 -9.81
N LYS A 19 16.97 -0.54 -9.35
CA LYS A 19 17.30 0.63 -10.13
C LYS A 19 18.61 1.27 -9.65
N ALA A 20 19.53 1.55 -10.56
CA ALA A 20 20.71 2.35 -10.22
C ALA A 20 20.31 3.82 -10.08
N VAL A 21 20.69 4.43 -8.96
CA VAL A 21 20.38 5.83 -8.64
C VAL A 21 21.67 6.61 -8.34
N LYS A 22 21.54 7.95 -8.30
CA LYS A 22 22.66 8.85 -8.05
C LYS A 22 23.47 8.47 -6.81
N GLY A 23 24.78 8.68 -6.89
CA GLY A 23 25.70 8.45 -5.78
C GLY A 23 26.12 6.99 -5.61
N ASN A 24 26.17 6.21 -6.70
CA ASN A 24 26.55 4.79 -6.70
C ASN A 24 25.68 3.93 -5.75
N LYS A 25 24.40 4.30 -5.60
CA LYS A 25 23.44 3.55 -4.82
C LYS A 25 22.46 2.82 -5.74
N TYR A 26 21.85 1.78 -5.20
CA TYR A 26 20.88 0.95 -5.88
C TYR A 26 19.60 0.92 -5.06
N GLN A 27 18.48 1.17 -5.71
CA GLN A 27 17.17 1.18 -5.10
C GLN A 27 16.45 -0.13 -5.45
N MET A 28 16.13 -0.91 -4.45
CA MET A 28 15.38 -2.16 -4.56
C MET A 28 13.90 -1.88 -4.38
N GLU A 29 13.08 -2.51 -5.21
CA GLU A 29 11.63 -2.47 -5.14
C GLU A 29 11.09 -3.81 -4.62
N PHE A 30 10.37 -3.76 -3.51
CA PHE A 30 9.69 -4.90 -2.94
C PHE A 30 8.18 -4.74 -3.08
N ALA A 31 7.47 -5.82 -3.36
CA ALA A 31 6.02 -5.87 -3.45
C ALA A 31 5.45 -6.99 -2.57
N GLU A 32 4.36 -6.70 -1.84
CA GLU A 32 3.63 -7.67 -1.01
C GLU A 32 2.12 -7.36 -1.05
N ILE A 33 1.28 -8.39 -1.13
CA ILE A 33 -0.16 -8.22 -0.91
C ILE A 33 -0.43 -8.27 0.58
N ILE A 34 -0.82 -7.11 1.14
CA ILE A 34 -1.15 -6.96 2.55
C ILE A 34 -2.66 -6.93 2.72
N SER A 35 -3.18 -7.82 3.55
CA SER A 35 -4.58 -7.79 3.98
C SER A 35 -4.78 -6.66 4.98
N ASN A 36 -5.62 -5.68 4.64
CA ASN A 36 -6.00 -4.61 5.56
C ASN A 36 -7.33 -4.99 6.25
N PRO A 37 -7.32 -5.26 7.57
CA PRO A 37 -8.53 -5.64 8.31
C PRO A 37 -9.55 -4.50 8.45
N SER A 38 -9.13 -3.25 8.26
CA SER A 38 -10.00 -2.06 8.38
C SER A 38 -10.90 -1.84 7.17
N VAL A 39 -10.67 -2.57 6.06
CA VAL A 39 -11.54 -2.52 4.88
C VAL A 39 -12.56 -3.64 5.01
N ALA A 40 -13.73 -3.31 5.53
CA ALA A 40 -14.85 -4.23 5.70
C ALA A 40 -15.54 -4.56 4.36
N SER A 41 -14.82 -5.05 3.35
CA SER A 41 -15.46 -5.38 2.07
C SER A 41 -14.57 -6.19 1.12
N SER A 42 -14.26 -7.42 1.48
CA SER A 42 -14.20 -8.52 0.50
C SER A 42 -14.05 -9.82 1.27
N ASP A 43 -15.11 -10.62 1.29
CA ASP A 43 -14.97 -12.04 1.57
C ASP A 43 -13.84 -12.59 0.68
N PRO A 44 -12.78 -13.21 1.26
CA PRO A 44 -11.64 -13.68 0.49
C PRO A 44 -12.05 -14.66 -0.62
N LEU A 45 -13.12 -15.44 -0.42
CA LEU A 45 -13.70 -16.30 -1.47
C LEU A 45 -14.28 -15.49 -2.63
N THR A 46 -15.03 -14.44 -2.33
CA THR A 46 -15.56 -13.50 -3.33
C THR A 46 -14.44 -12.83 -4.14
N ALA A 47 -13.33 -12.43 -3.50
CA ALA A 47 -12.17 -11.88 -4.21
C ALA A 47 -11.53 -12.91 -5.15
N MET A 48 -11.38 -14.16 -4.70
CA MET A 48 -10.83 -15.26 -5.51
C MET A 48 -11.72 -15.61 -6.71
N PHE A 49 -13.05 -15.62 -6.55
CA PHE A 49 -13.98 -15.87 -7.65
C PHE A 49 -13.98 -14.76 -8.70
N ASN A 50 -13.58 -13.54 -8.32
CA ASN A 50 -13.52 -12.37 -9.20
C ASN A 50 -12.08 -11.99 -9.59
N GLN A 51 -11.13 -12.92 -9.57
CA GLN A 51 -9.72 -12.67 -9.90
C GLN A 51 -9.49 -12.06 -11.31
N GLY A 52 -10.49 -12.15 -12.21
CA GLY A 52 -10.46 -11.49 -13.53
C GLY A 52 -11.08 -10.09 -13.59
N ASP A 53 -11.71 -9.60 -12.51
CA ASP A 53 -12.31 -8.27 -12.45
C ASP A 53 -11.35 -7.29 -11.75
N PRO A 54 -10.91 -6.21 -12.41
CA PRO A 54 -9.96 -5.25 -11.84
C PRO A 54 -10.48 -4.58 -10.57
N ARG A 55 -11.80 -4.54 -10.32
CA ARG A 55 -12.40 -4.00 -9.10
C ARG A 55 -12.08 -4.83 -7.86
N PHE A 56 -11.81 -6.11 -8.04
CA PHE A 56 -11.44 -7.05 -6.98
C PHE A 56 -9.94 -7.35 -6.93
N SER A 57 -9.13 -6.66 -7.75
CA SER A 57 -7.68 -6.83 -7.74
C SER A 57 -7.07 -6.24 -6.46
N THR A 58 -6.47 -7.09 -5.64
CA THR A 58 -5.71 -6.67 -4.46
C THR A 58 -4.39 -6.06 -4.93
N ARG A 59 -4.27 -4.73 -4.82
CA ARG A 59 -3.04 -4.04 -5.24
C ARG A 59 -1.92 -4.31 -4.24
N ALA A 60 -0.85 -4.95 -4.69
CA ALA A 60 0.35 -5.12 -3.90
C ALA A 60 0.87 -3.76 -3.41
N ARG A 61 1.24 -3.71 -2.13
CA ARG A 61 1.94 -2.57 -1.55
C ARG A 61 3.41 -2.64 -1.96
N ARG A 62 3.97 -1.49 -2.33
CA ARG A 62 5.36 -1.38 -2.77
C ARG A 62 6.17 -0.64 -1.71
N ALA A 63 7.39 -1.10 -1.49
CA ALA A 63 8.35 -0.47 -0.61
C ALA A 63 9.71 -0.38 -1.29
N TRP A 64 10.33 0.79 -1.21
CA TRP A 64 11.62 1.05 -1.83
C TRP A 64 12.72 1.11 -0.77
N ARG A 65 13.87 0.50 -1.03
CA ARG A 65 15.05 0.59 -0.15
C ARG A 65 16.32 0.80 -0.94
N SER A 66 17.10 1.78 -0.53
CA SER A 66 18.39 2.09 -1.14
C SER A 66 19.52 1.39 -0.39
N GLY A 67 20.51 0.91 -1.13
CA GLY A 67 21.71 0.28 -0.58
C GLY A 67 22.90 0.41 -1.51
N GLU A 68 24.06 -0.03 -1.02
CA GLU A 68 25.26 -0.18 -1.84
C GLU A 68 25.20 -1.51 -2.59
N LYS A 69 25.73 -1.52 -3.82
CA LYS A 69 25.70 -2.69 -4.69
C LYS A 69 26.26 -3.94 -4.00
N SER A 70 27.46 -3.84 -3.45
CA SER A 70 28.17 -4.96 -2.80
C SER A 70 27.37 -5.53 -1.63
N ALA A 71 26.77 -4.66 -0.80
CA ALA A 71 25.96 -5.08 0.33
C ALA A 71 24.67 -5.79 -0.12
N ILE A 72 24.01 -5.29 -1.18
CA ILE A 72 22.80 -5.91 -1.73
C ILE A 72 23.12 -7.30 -2.30
N GLU A 73 24.17 -7.40 -3.13
CA GLU A 73 24.60 -8.65 -3.74
C GLU A 73 24.96 -9.69 -2.65
N GLN A 74 25.68 -9.27 -1.61
CA GLN A 74 26.06 -10.14 -0.49
C GLN A 74 24.86 -10.60 0.35
N LEU A 75 23.96 -9.68 0.72
CA LEU A 75 22.86 -9.97 1.64
C LEU A 75 21.74 -10.80 1.00
N LEU A 76 21.49 -10.58 -0.28
CA LEU A 76 20.44 -11.28 -1.04
C LEU A 76 20.98 -12.47 -1.84
N GLY A 77 22.30 -12.59 -1.99
CA GLY A 77 22.92 -13.65 -2.79
C GLY A 77 22.60 -13.52 -4.28
N ILE A 78 22.53 -12.28 -4.80
CA ILE A 78 22.17 -11.98 -6.19
C ILE A 78 23.33 -11.31 -6.92
N GLU A 79 23.32 -11.38 -8.25
CA GLU A 79 24.27 -10.66 -9.09
C GLU A 79 23.55 -9.57 -9.90
N LEU A 80 23.86 -8.31 -9.59
CA LEU A 80 23.24 -7.15 -10.25
C LEU A 80 23.96 -6.82 -11.56
N GLY A 81 25.28 -7.06 -11.63
CA GLY A 81 26.10 -6.67 -12.76
C GLY A 81 26.24 -5.14 -12.85
N SER A 82 26.65 -4.61 -14.00
CA SER A 82 26.75 -3.16 -14.21
C SER A 82 25.42 -2.61 -14.74
N ILE A 83 24.69 -1.89 -13.89
CA ILE A 83 23.47 -1.16 -14.26
C ILE A 83 23.82 0.32 -14.32
N ALA A 84 23.56 0.97 -15.45
CA ALA A 84 23.82 2.40 -15.61
C ALA A 84 22.82 3.24 -14.78
N GLU A 85 23.25 4.41 -14.29
CA GLU A 85 22.37 5.30 -13.53
C GLU A 85 21.08 5.61 -14.31
N GLY A 86 19.94 5.51 -13.63
CA GLY A 86 18.62 5.70 -14.23
C GLY A 86 18.02 4.43 -14.85
N GLN A 87 18.81 3.38 -15.08
CA GLN A 87 18.32 2.10 -15.57
C GLN A 87 17.87 1.19 -14.42
N SER A 88 16.89 0.34 -14.73
CA SER A 88 16.37 -0.71 -13.85
C SER A 88 16.60 -2.09 -14.44
N LYS A 89 16.85 -3.06 -13.57
CA LYS A 89 16.93 -4.49 -13.86
C LYS A 89 15.82 -5.20 -13.08
N GLU A 90 14.95 -5.89 -13.80
CA GLU A 90 13.93 -6.76 -13.19
C GLU A 90 14.59 -8.03 -12.64
N LEU A 91 14.14 -8.47 -11.48
CA LEU A 91 14.67 -9.63 -10.76
C LEU A 91 13.61 -10.67 -10.49
N ASN A 92 12.39 -10.24 -10.12
CA ASN A 92 11.25 -11.10 -9.82
C ASN A 92 11.58 -12.27 -8.85
N ILE A 93 12.36 -11.96 -7.81
CA ILE A 93 12.79 -12.96 -6.82
C ILE A 93 11.73 -13.11 -5.73
N LEU A 94 11.14 -14.30 -5.65
CA LEU A 94 10.10 -14.64 -4.68
C LEU A 94 10.69 -14.96 -3.30
N ASN A 95 10.09 -14.38 -2.27
CA ASN A 95 10.41 -14.53 -0.86
C ASN A 95 11.91 -14.35 -0.56
N PRO A 96 12.49 -13.18 -0.89
CA PRO A 96 13.89 -12.89 -0.63
C PRO A 96 14.18 -12.98 0.87
N LYS A 97 15.31 -13.57 1.22
CA LYS A 97 15.79 -13.70 2.61
C LYS A 97 17.11 -13.00 2.77
N VAL A 98 17.30 -12.41 3.94
CA VAL A 98 18.56 -11.79 4.34
C VAL A 98 18.97 -12.41 5.66
N ASN A 99 20.16 -13.02 5.72
CA ASN A 99 20.65 -13.72 6.91
C ASN A 99 19.65 -14.74 7.47
N GLY A 100 18.94 -15.45 6.58
CA GLY A 100 17.91 -16.43 6.95
C GLY A 100 16.56 -15.85 7.40
N LYS A 101 16.45 -14.53 7.57
CA LYS A 101 15.20 -13.84 7.93
C LYS A 101 14.39 -13.47 6.70
N SER A 102 13.08 -13.62 6.80
CA SER A 102 12.17 -13.22 5.73
C SER A 102 11.97 -11.72 5.75
N LEU A 103 11.83 -11.13 4.58
CA LEU A 103 11.48 -9.71 4.43
C LEU A 103 9.97 -9.58 4.33
N LYS A 104 9.40 -8.59 5.01
CA LYS A 104 7.98 -8.24 4.97
C LYS A 104 7.81 -6.74 4.84
N ILE A 105 6.75 -6.30 4.17
CA ILE A 105 6.37 -4.89 4.09
C ILE A 105 5.45 -4.57 5.25
N GLN A 106 5.86 -3.62 6.09
CA GLN A 106 5.05 -3.07 7.17
C GLN A 106 4.39 -1.77 6.70
N VAL A 107 3.07 -1.66 6.85
CA VAL A 107 2.34 -0.40 6.68
C VAL A 107 2.07 0.22 8.04
N ILE A 108 2.46 1.48 8.21
CA ILE A 108 2.20 2.26 9.43
C ILE A 108 1.46 3.53 9.03
N GLU A 109 0.22 3.65 9.48
CA GLU A 109 -0.58 4.86 9.35
C GLU A 109 -0.43 5.76 10.56
N THR A 110 -0.30 7.07 10.31
CA THR A 110 -0.12 8.09 11.34
C THR A 110 -0.87 9.37 10.97
N THR A 111 -1.17 10.18 11.97
CA THR A 111 -1.64 11.57 11.77
C THR A 111 -0.53 12.61 12.00
N ASP A 112 0.61 12.17 12.52
CA ASP A 112 1.79 13.00 12.70
C ASP A 112 2.59 13.03 11.38
N ALA A 113 2.35 14.07 10.60
CA ALA A 113 3.05 14.32 9.34
C ALA A 113 4.51 14.72 9.57
N ASP A 114 5.42 14.19 8.76
CA ASP A 114 6.75 14.79 8.60
C ASP A 114 6.67 16.09 7.78
N ASP A 115 7.77 16.85 7.72
CA ASP A 115 7.76 18.16 7.07
C ASP A 115 7.47 18.07 5.56
N TYR A 116 7.91 16.99 4.91
CA TYR A 116 7.58 16.75 3.51
C TYR A 116 6.09 16.46 3.31
N GLN A 117 5.49 15.67 4.19
CA GLN A 117 4.07 15.34 4.17
C GLN A 117 3.18 16.55 4.47
N LYS A 118 3.64 17.47 5.33
CA LYS A 118 2.96 18.76 5.56
C LYS A 118 2.99 19.64 4.31
N ASP A 119 4.10 19.65 3.60
CA ASP A 119 4.26 20.45 2.38
C ASP A 119 3.56 19.82 1.16
N ASN A 120 3.25 18.53 1.21
CA ASN A 120 2.70 17.75 0.09
C ASN A 120 1.43 16.97 0.47
N VAL A 121 0.54 17.56 1.28
CA VAL A 121 -0.68 16.89 1.77
C VAL A 121 -1.52 16.30 0.64
N GLU A 122 -1.67 17.02 -0.48
CA GLU A 122 -2.54 16.61 -1.59
C GLU A 122 -2.16 15.28 -2.25
N THR A 123 -0.88 14.93 -2.19
CA THR A 123 -0.32 13.74 -2.82
C THR A 123 0.07 12.65 -1.82
N THR A 124 0.22 13.01 -0.54
CA THR A 124 0.71 12.10 0.51
C THR A 124 -0.35 11.68 1.51
N ALA A 125 -1.39 12.51 1.72
CA ALA A 125 -2.51 12.15 2.57
C ALA A 125 -3.41 11.11 1.89
N LYS A 126 -3.92 10.20 2.70
CA LYS A 126 -4.76 9.08 2.26
C LYS A 126 -6.11 9.60 1.76
N LYS A 127 -6.54 9.12 0.59
CA LYS A 127 -7.80 9.46 -0.07
C LYS A 127 -8.68 8.24 -0.30
N ALA A 128 -9.99 8.45 -0.44
CA ALA A 128 -10.97 7.45 -0.84
C ALA A 128 -10.88 7.11 -2.34
N GLY A 129 -9.77 6.52 -2.77
CA GLY A 129 -9.45 6.30 -4.19
C GLY A 129 -8.56 7.39 -4.79
N SER A 130 -8.34 7.37 -6.10
CA SER A 130 -7.42 8.30 -6.78
C SER A 130 -7.95 9.74 -6.84
N GLU A 131 -9.27 9.91 -6.91
CA GLU A 131 -9.95 11.21 -7.01
C GLU A 131 -10.91 11.47 -5.85
N GLY A 132 -10.93 10.60 -4.84
CA GLY A 132 -11.84 10.74 -3.70
C GLY A 132 -11.34 11.72 -2.65
N ASP A 133 -12.23 12.00 -1.69
CA ASP A 133 -11.94 12.90 -0.58
C ASP A 133 -10.85 12.35 0.36
N PHE A 134 -10.22 13.26 1.10
CA PHE A 134 -9.26 12.88 2.13
C PHE A 134 -9.93 12.10 3.24
N LEU A 135 -9.22 11.08 3.71
CA LEU A 135 -9.61 10.33 4.90
C LEU A 135 -8.99 10.99 6.12
N PHE A 136 -9.83 11.24 7.13
CA PHE A 136 -9.44 11.83 8.39
C PHE A 136 -9.52 10.81 9.53
N TYR A 137 -8.71 11.00 10.56
CA TYR A 137 -8.81 10.32 11.83
C TYR A 137 -8.78 11.36 12.95
N GLY A 138 -9.88 11.53 13.67
CA GLY A 138 -10.04 12.60 14.64
C GLY A 138 -9.86 13.99 14.02
N GLY A 139 -10.35 14.19 12.79
CA GLY A 139 -10.24 15.45 12.05
C GLY A 139 -8.84 15.78 11.50
N LYS A 140 -7.88 14.86 11.59
CA LYS A 140 -6.51 15.02 11.05
C LYS A 140 -6.27 14.12 9.84
N HIS A 141 -5.47 14.59 8.88
CA HIS A 141 -5.08 13.79 7.71
C HIS A 141 -4.34 12.52 8.12
N ILE A 142 -4.64 11.41 7.43
CA ILE A 142 -3.95 10.13 7.62
C ILE A 142 -2.83 10.01 6.57
N TYR A 143 -1.64 9.64 7.01
CA TYR A 143 -0.49 9.36 6.15
C TYR A 143 -0.08 7.90 6.28
N SER A 144 0.14 7.22 5.15
CA SER A 144 0.51 5.80 5.10
C SER A 144 1.97 5.64 4.72
N ASN A 145 2.78 5.12 5.65
CA ASN A 145 4.20 4.91 5.45
C ASN A 145 4.49 3.42 5.28
N THR A 146 5.24 3.06 4.23
CA THR A 146 5.68 1.67 4.02
C THR A 146 7.13 1.46 4.45
N LYS A 147 7.37 0.40 5.21
CA LYS A 147 8.69 -0.02 5.64
C LYS A 147 8.95 -1.47 5.31
N ILE A 148 10.22 -1.84 5.20
CA ILE A 148 10.64 -3.24 5.09
C ILE A 148 11.18 -3.66 6.45
N VAL A 149 10.67 -4.76 6.98
CA VAL A 149 11.04 -5.34 8.26
C VAL A 149 11.47 -6.79 8.09
N PHE A 150 12.31 -7.26 9.00
CA PHE A 150 12.69 -8.66 9.08
C PHE A 150 11.71 -9.40 9.98
N THR A 151 11.27 -10.59 9.56
CA THR A 151 10.43 -11.47 10.38
C THR A 151 11.04 -12.87 10.48
N GLU A 152 10.76 -13.55 11.59
CA GLU A 152 11.18 -14.94 11.85
C GLU A 152 10.05 -15.92 11.52
N GLY A 153 9.40 -15.73 10.37
CA GLY A 153 8.36 -16.65 9.87
C GLY A 153 6.91 -16.24 10.19
N GLY A 154 6.67 -14.97 10.52
CA GLY A 154 5.34 -14.40 10.67
C GLY A 154 5.11 -13.18 9.77
N ASP A 155 3.89 -12.64 9.84
CA ASP A 155 3.52 -11.39 9.17
C ASP A 155 4.07 -10.17 9.90
N ALA A 156 4.19 -9.05 9.18
CA ALA A 156 4.59 -7.78 9.78
C ALA A 156 3.42 -7.16 10.57
N GLU A 157 3.72 -6.55 11.71
CA GLU A 157 2.70 -5.84 12.50
C GLU A 157 2.30 -4.53 11.81
N HIS A 158 1.08 -4.46 11.29
CA HIS A 158 0.58 -3.25 10.63
C HIS A 158 -0.17 -2.33 11.58
N THR A 159 -0.14 -1.03 11.30
CA THR A 159 -0.98 -0.04 11.96
C THR A 159 -1.87 0.63 10.92
N PHE A 160 -3.16 0.36 10.97
CA PHE A 160 -4.17 0.99 10.11
C PHE A 160 -5.12 1.82 10.97
N LEU A 161 -5.29 3.10 10.62
CA LEU A 161 -6.22 3.98 11.30
C LEU A 161 -7.59 3.85 10.65
N GLN A 162 -8.62 3.62 11.47
CA GLN A 162 -10.00 3.60 11.00
C GLN A 162 -10.43 5.04 10.74
N ALA A 163 -10.74 5.37 9.49
CA ALA A 163 -11.18 6.71 9.14
C ALA A 163 -12.47 7.11 9.88
N ASP A 164 -12.61 8.41 10.14
CA ASP A 164 -13.84 9.00 10.64
C ASP A 164 -15.00 8.67 9.68
N PRO A 165 -16.23 8.42 10.20
CA PRO A 165 -17.37 8.20 9.34
C PRO A 165 -17.61 9.43 8.45
N PRO A 166 -18.04 9.24 7.20
CA PRO A 166 -18.41 10.36 6.35
C PRO A 166 -19.49 11.18 7.06
N ILE A 167 -19.34 12.49 7.06
CA ILE A 167 -20.36 13.40 7.59
C ILE A 167 -21.55 13.25 6.63
N GLU A 168 -22.63 12.61 7.08
CA GLU A 168 -23.89 12.62 6.34
C GLU A 168 -24.33 14.09 6.19
N GLU A 169 -24.29 14.62 4.98
CA GLU A 169 -24.97 15.88 4.71
C GLU A 169 -26.45 15.68 5.06
N ALA A 170 -26.91 16.42 6.08
CA ALA A 170 -28.29 16.39 6.53
C ALA A 170 -29.19 16.67 5.31
N THR A 171 -29.94 15.65 4.89
CA THR A 171 -30.97 15.84 3.87
C THR A 171 -31.93 16.91 4.38
N PRO A 172 -32.20 17.99 3.61
CA PRO A 172 -33.16 18.99 4.03
C PRO A 172 -34.50 18.30 4.26
N ALA A 173 -35.05 18.48 5.47
CA ALA A 173 -36.32 17.89 5.87
C ALA A 173 -37.38 18.14 4.78
N PRO A 174 -38.19 17.14 4.40
CA PRO A 174 -39.26 17.36 3.44
C PRO A 174 -40.18 18.46 3.97
N ALA A 175 -40.42 19.47 3.12
CA ALA A 175 -41.31 20.57 3.43
C ALA A 175 -42.67 20.03 3.93
N PRO A 176 -43.27 20.62 4.98
CA PRO A 176 -44.55 20.15 5.49
C PRO A 176 -45.59 20.22 4.38
N ALA A 177 -46.21 19.08 4.07
CA ALA A 177 -47.32 19.00 3.13
C ALA A 177 -48.47 19.89 3.64
N SER A 178 -48.84 20.88 2.84
CA SER A 178 -50.01 21.71 3.08
C SER A 178 -51.24 20.82 3.22
N ALA A 179 -51.88 20.89 4.38
CA ALA A 179 -53.22 20.37 4.58
C ALA A 179 -54.19 21.21 3.74
N GLU A 180 -54.69 20.65 2.65
CA GLU A 180 -55.88 21.17 1.99
C GLU A 180 -57.07 20.28 2.36
N GLU A 181 -58.01 20.91 3.08
CA GLU A 181 -59.35 20.46 3.36
C GLU A 181 -60.05 19.95 2.09
N LEU A 182 -60.93 18.95 2.26
CA LEU A 182 -62.31 19.07 1.75
C LEU A 182 -63.18 17.98 2.35
N SER A 183 -63.92 18.40 3.36
CA SER A 183 -65.22 17.86 3.77
C SER A 183 -66.23 18.00 2.63
N ALA A 184 -66.88 16.91 2.22
CA ALA A 184 -68.32 16.79 1.94
C ALA A 184 -68.62 15.38 1.39
#